data_AF-A0A0B5D8H1-F1
#
_entry.id   AF-A0A0B5D8H1-F1
#
_cell.length_a   1.000
_cell.length_b   1.000
_cell.length_c   1.000
_cell.angle_alpha   90.00
_cell.angle_beta   90.00
_cell.angle_gamma   90.00
#
_symmetry.space_group_name_H-M   'P 1'
#
loop_
_entity.id
_entity.type
_entity.pdbx_description
1 polymer ?
#
loop_
_entity_poly.entity_id
_entity_poly.type
_entity_poly.pdbx_seq_one_letter_code
_entity_poly.pdbx_strand_id
1 'polypeptide(L)'
;MNELVSRTREGVDALQASLTASFQEPERVAYLVAGELSAWSRLFGWGKANALSSTVTMPPLAGTVLRHDPSPVLLAGLAGGLVGDVAKLRAPDTTPVMGMFGIAAQHAAYSAKLYDRGARPSSARAGLRAAAWVAGVGLAAWKKSSLIAPAAFAGLFVCATSTLADDRGIQDGRTVRKGLGHGGNLLLAAEGVALLRETLITGDSLGHRALDAGARAAQVIGNMLIVDGLTRD
;
A
#
# COMPACT_ATOMS: atom_id res chain seq x y z
N MET A 1 11.32 15.21 24.66
CA MET A 1 11.70 14.55 23.39
C MET A 1 10.42 14.42 22.56
N ASN A 2 10.38 14.97 21.35
CA ASN A 2 9.14 15.10 20.56
C ASN A 2 8.60 13.72 20.09
N GLU A 3 7.30 13.48 20.24
CA GLU A 3 6.62 12.24 19.85
C GLU A 3 6.79 11.89 18.36
N LEU A 4 6.90 12.90 17.49
CA LEU A 4 7.21 12.72 16.08
C LEU A 4 8.58 12.06 15.87
N VAL A 5 9.60 12.49 16.62
CA VAL A 5 10.97 11.96 16.49
C VAL A 5 11.05 10.52 16.99
N SER A 6 10.32 10.18 18.06
CA SER A 6 10.25 8.79 18.53
C SER A 6 9.53 7.90 17.52
N ARG A 7 8.41 8.37 16.93
CA ARG A 7 7.67 7.61 15.89
C ARG A 7 8.52 7.36 14.65
N THR A 8 9.26 8.36 14.17
CA THR A 8 10.16 8.18 13.02
C THR A 8 11.25 7.15 13.32
N ARG A 9 11.85 7.18 14.52
CA ARG A 9 12.85 6.17 14.92
C ARG A 9 12.26 4.77 14.99
N GLU A 10 11.09 4.60 15.58
CA GLU A 10 10.40 3.30 15.64
C GLU A 10 10.08 2.74 14.25
N GLY A 11 9.69 3.60 13.31
CA GLY A 11 9.48 3.21 11.92
C GLY A 11 10.77 2.79 11.21
N VAL A 12 11.87 3.50 11.46
CA VAL A 12 13.20 3.16 10.91
C VAL A 12 13.70 1.83 11.49
N ASP A 13 13.57 1.62 12.80
CA ASP A 13 13.96 0.38 13.46
C ASP A 13 13.13 -0.81 12.95
N ALA A 14 11.82 -0.62 12.70
CA ALA A 14 10.94 -1.61 12.09
C ALA A 14 11.33 -1.93 10.65
N LEU A 15 11.68 -0.90 9.86
CA LEU A 15 12.17 -1.09 8.50
C LEU A 15 13.49 -1.85 8.50
N GLN A 16 14.43 -1.47 9.38
CA GLN A 16 15.72 -2.13 9.49
C GLN A 16 15.57 -3.60 9.93
N ALA A 17 14.75 -3.88 10.95
CA ALA A 17 14.47 -5.23 11.41
C ALA A 17 13.83 -6.07 10.28
N SER A 18 12.89 -5.48 9.54
CA SER A 18 12.27 -6.14 8.39
C SER A 18 13.31 -6.39 7.29
N LEU A 19 14.15 -5.42 6.92
CA LEU A 19 15.21 -5.60 5.93
C LEU A 19 16.23 -6.67 6.35
N THR A 20 16.59 -6.72 7.62
CA THR A 20 17.54 -7.71 8.15
C THR A 20 16.92 -9.10 8.11
N ALA A 21 15.65 -9.24 8.49
CA ALA A 21 14.89 -10.48 8.35
C ALA A 21 14.68 -10.89 6.88
N SER A 22 14.61 -9.92 5.95
CA SER A 22 14.55 -10.22 4.52
C SER A 22 15.73 -11.03 4.02
N PHE A 23 16.94 -10.84 4.57
CA PHE A 23 18.09 -11.67 4.19
C PHE A 23 18.00 -13.12 4.70
N GLN A 24 17.05 -13.42 5.59
CA GLN A 24 16.81 -14.77 6.10
C GLN A 24 15.71 -15.51 5.33
N GLU A 25 14.96 -14.81 4.47
CA GLU A 25 13.79 -15.34 3.78
C GLU A 25 13.85 -15.02 2.27
N PRO A 26 14.09 -16.03 1.40
CA PRO A 26 14.31 -15.78 -0.02
C PRO A 26 13.14 -15.08 -0.72
N GLU A 27 11.90 -15.33 -0.28
CA GLU A 27 10.72 -14.67 -0.82
C GLU A 27 10.66 -13.17 -0.51
N ARG A 28 11.25 -12.70 0.59
CA ARG A 28 11.29 -11.28 0.94
C ARG A 28 12.34 -10.54 0.13
N VAL A 29 13.49 -11.17 -0.10
CA VAL A 29 14.48 -10.65 -1.06
C VAL A 29 13.83 -10.55 -2.43
N ALA A 30 13.14 -11.60 -2.89
CA ALA A 30 12.46 -11.59 -4.18
C ALA A 30 11.39 -10.49 -4.27
N TYR A 31 10.59 -10.30 -3.20
CA TYR A 31 9.60 -9.22 -3.09
C TYR A 31 10.24 -7.84 -3.25
N LEU A 32 11.28 -7.55 -2.46
CA LEU A 32 11.96 -6.26 -2.45
C LEU A 32 12.68 -6.00 -3.77
N VAL A 33 13.38 -6.99 -4.32
CA VAL A 33 14.07 -6.87 -5.61
C VAL A 33 13.07 -6.60 -6.74
N ALA A 34 11.95 -7.32 -6.78
CA ALA A 34 10.89 -7.06 -7.76
C ALA A 34 10.27 -5.67 -7.57
N GLY A 35 10.04 -5.27 -6.33
CA GLY A 35 9.52 -3.94 -5.98
C GLY A 35 10.45 -2.81 -6.41
N GLU A 36 11.73 -2.88 -6.06
CA GLU A 36 12.78 -1.93 -6.47
C GLU A 36 12.89 -1.86 -7.99
N LEU A 37 12.98 -3.03 -8.66
CA LEU A 37 13.03 -3.07 -10.12
C LEU A 37 11.80 -2.38 -10.73
N SER A 38 10.61 -2.54 -10.15
CA SER A 38 9.40 -1.87 -10.63
C SER A 38 9.46 -0.34 -10.44
N ALA A 39 10.02 0.14 -9.34
CA ALA A 39 10.20 1.57 -9.09
C ALA A 39 11.22 2.18 -10.07
N TRP A 40 12.39 1.56 -10.24
CA TRP A 40 13.40 1.98 -11.22
C TRP A 40 12.88 1.92 -12.65
N SER A 41 12.10 0.88 -12.98
CA SER A 41 11.48 0.76 -14.30
C SER A 41 10.52 1.92 -14.59
N ARG A 42 9.77 2.40 -13.60
CA ARG A 42 8.91 3.58 -13.75
C ARG A 42 9.74 4.85 -13.93
N LEU A 43 10.77 5.04 -13.11
CA LEU A 43 11.65 6.20 -13.19
C LEU A 43 12.30 6.36 -14.58
N PHE A 44 12.83 5.26 -15.12
CA PHE A 44 13.50 5.25 -16.42
C PHE A 44 12.58 5.00 -17.61
N GLY A 45 11.28 4.78 -17.40
CA GLY A 45 10.31 4.54 -18.48
C GLY A 45 10.45 3.17 -19.15
N TRP A 46 10.97 2.17 -18.45
CA TRP A 46 11.14 0.80 -18.95
C TRP A 46 9.83 0.01 -18.86
N GLY A 47 8.89 0.27 -19.79
CA GLY A 47 7.53 -0.29 -19.75
C GLY A 47 7.48 -1.82 -19.59
N LYS A 48 8.28 -2.57 -20.36
CA LYS A 48 8.34 -4.04 -20.27
C LYS A 48 8.85 -4.54 -18.91
N ALA A 49 9.90 -3.91 -18.40
CA ALA A 49 10.47 -4.26 -17.10
C ALA A 49 9.49 -3.92 -15.96
N ASN A 50 8.80 -2.78 -16.04
CA ASN A 50 7.74 -2.39 -15.10
C ASN A 50 6.59 -3.39 -15.09
N ALA A 51 6.12 -3.82 -16.27
CA ALA A 51 5.04 -4.79 -16.38
C ALA A 51 5.41 -6.15 -15.76
N LEU A 52 6.59 -6.66 -16.11
CA LEU A 52 7.08 -7.93 -15.56
C LEU A 52 7.27 -7.84 -14.04
N SER A 53 8.03 -6.86 -13.57
CA SER A 53 8.31 -6.66 -12.14
C SER A 53 7.04 -6.47 -11.32
N SER A 54 6.09 -5.65 -11.78
CA SER A 54 4.80 -5.44 -11.08
C SER A 54 4.00 -6.73 -10.96
N THR A 55 4.06 -7.61 -11.97
CA THR A 55 3.33 -8.89 -11.98
C THR A 55 3.94 -9.91 -11.02
N VAL A 56 5.27 -9.92 -10.89
CA VAL A 56 5.99 -10.86 -10.02
C VAL A 56 6.22 -10.32 -8.60
N THR A 57 5.79 -9.09 -8.29
CA THR A 57 5.99 -8.50 -6.96
C THR A 57 5.12 -9.17 -5.90
N MET A 58 3.82 -9.38 -6.12
CA MET A 58 2.93 -9.89 -5.06
C MET A 58 3.11 -11.38 -4.67
N PRO A 59 3.42 -12.31 -5.59
CA PRO A 59 3.54 -13.73 -5.24
C PRO A 59 4.58 -14.05 -4.14
N PRO A 60 5.79 -13.48 -4.12
CA PRO A 60 6.72 -13.67 -3.01
C PRO A 60 6.18 -13.18 -1.65
N LEU A 61 5.43 -12.07 -1.63
CA LEU A 61 4.78 -11.60 -0.40
C LEU A 61 3.70 -12.57 0.10
N ALA A 62 2.96 -13.19 -0.83
CA ALA A 62 2.02 -14.26 -0.50
C ALA A 62 2.73 -15.49 0.08
N GLY A 63 3.95 -15.79 -0.37
CA GLY A 63 4.82 -16.80 0.24
C GLY A 63 5.13 -16.50 1.71
N THR A 64 5.34 -15.23 2.06
CA THR A 64 5.55 -14.81 3.47
C THR A 64 4.30 -15.06 4.31
N VAL A 65 3.11 -14.78 3.78
CA VAL A 65 1.83 -15.10 4.44
C VAL A 65 1.71 -16.61 4.69
N LEU A 66 1.97 -17.42 3.66
CA LEU A 66 1.91 -18.89 3.76
C LEU A 66 2.88 -19.46 4.81
N ARG A 67 4.04 -18.84 5.00
CA ARG A 67 5.05 -19.28 5.97
C ARG A 67 4.64 -19.00 7.42
N HIS A 68 4.10 -17.82 7.70
CA HIS A 68 3.94 -17.32 9.07
C HIS A 68 2.49 -17.39 9.59
N ASP A 69 1.50 -17.06 8.77
CA ASP A 69 0.07 -17.15 9.11
C ASP A 69 -0.73 -17.32 7.80
N PRO A 70 -1.02 -18.57 7.36
CA PRO A 70 -1.61 -18.90 6.06
C PRO A 70 -3.09 -18.47 5.97
N SER A 71 -3.33 -17.17 6.09
CA SER A 71 -4.65 -16.56 6.15
C SER A 71 -5.25 -16.46 4.74
N PRO A 72 -6.36 -17.18 4.46
CA PRO A 72 -6.99 -17.14 3.14
C PRO A 72 -7.44 -15.73 2.74
N VAL A 73 -7.87 -14.93 3.72
CA VAL A 73 -8.29 -13.54 3.53
C VAL A 73 -7.13 -12.68 3.02
N LEU A 74 -5.94 -12.79 3.62
CA LEU A 74 -4.76 -12.05 3.19
C LEU A 74 -4.31 -12.49 1.79
N LEU A 75 -4.30 -13.79 1.51
CA LEU A 75 -3.93 -14.32 0.19
C LEU A 75 -4.88 -13.84 -0.92
N ALA A 76 -6.20 -13.87 -0.65
CA ALA A 76 -7.19 -13.33 -1.56
C ALA A 76 -7.03 -11.81 -1.76
N GLY A 77 -6.72 -11.08 -0.68
CA GLY A 77 -6.40 -9.66 -0.73
C GLY A 77 -5.17 -9.35 -1.60
N LEU A 78 -4.08 -10.11 -1.44
CA LEU A 78 -2.87 -9.97 -2.25
C LEU A 78 -3.11 -10.28 -3.72
N ALA A 79 -3.94 -11.29 -4.03
CA ALA A 79 -4.36 -11.57 -5.40
C ALA A 79 -5.19 -10.42 -6.00
N GLY A 80 -6.11 -9.84 -5.22
CA GLY A 80 -6.85 -8.64 -5.61
C GLY A 80 -5.93 -7.44 -5.87
N GLY A 81 -4.96 -7.23 -4.99
CA GLY A 81 -3.93 -6.19 -5.13
C GLY A 81 -3.09 -6.35 -6.39
N LEU A 82 -2.69 -7.58 -6.72
CA LEU A 82 -1.99 -7.90 -7.96
C LEU A 82 -2.82 -7.54 -9.20
N VAL A 83 -4.11 -7.89 -9.22
CA VAL A 83 -5.02 -7.49 -10.31
C VAL A 83 -5.10 -5.97 -10.42
N GLY A 84 -5.17 -5.26 -9.29
CA GLY A 84 -5.16 -3.79 -9.26
C GLY A 84 -3.87 -3.18 -9.79
N ASP A 85 -2.72 -3.72 -9.39
CA ASP A 85 -1.40 -3.30 -9.86
C ASP A 85 -1.23 -3.50 -11.37
N VAL A 86 -1.66 -4.65 -11.89
CA VAL A 86 -1.62 -4.94 -13.32
C VAL A 86 -2.55 -4.00 -14.09
N ALA A 87 -3.72 -3.69 -13.55
CA ALA A 87 -4.64 -2.74 -14.16
C ALA A 87 -4.06 -1.31 -14.24
N LYS A 88 -3.28 -0.90 -13.23
CA LYS A 88 -2.56 0.38 -13.18
C LYS A 88 -1.34 0.46 -14.11
N LEU A 89 -0.97 -0.61 -14.81
CA LEU A 89 0.07 -0.56 -15.84
C LEU A 89 -0.39 0.13 -17.14
N ARG A 90 -1.70 0.30 -17.31
CA ARG A 90 -2.25 1.03 -18.45
C ARG A 90 -1.99 2.52 -18.30
N ALA A 91 -2.03 3.25 -19.41
CA ALA A 91 -1.82 4.69 -19.39
C ALA A 91 -2.84 5.36 -18.45
N PRO A 92 -2.47 6.46 -17.75
CA PRO A 92 -3.29 7.16 -16.73
C PRO A 92 -4.67 7.69 -17.18
N ASP A 93 -5.09 7.42 -18.42
CA ASP A 93 -6.40 7.77 -18.97
C ASP A 93 -7.28 6.54 -19.26
N THR A 94 -6.69 5.34 -19.16
CA THR A 94 -7.30 4.07 -19.58
C THR A 94 -7.34 3.02 -18.47
N THR A 95 -7.02 3.41 -17.24
CA THR A 95 -7.03 2.52 -16.09
C THR A 95 -8.42 1.90 -15.92
N PRO A 96 -8.56 0.57 -15.97
CA PRO A 96 -9.84 -0.09 -15.84
C PRO A 96 -10.39 0.14 -14.44
N VAL A 97 -11.64 0.62 -14.34
CA VAL A 97 -12.37 0.75 -13.07
C VAL A 97 -12.36 -0.56 -12.26
N MET A 98 -12.41 -1.71 -12.95
CA MET A 98 -12.31 -3.04 -12.32
C MET A 98 -10.98 -3.28 -11.58
N GLY A 99 -9.88 -2.67 -12.02
CA GLY A 99 -8.60 -2.74 -11.32
C GLY A 99 -8.63 -2.07 -9.95
N MET A 100 -9.35 -0.97 -9.84
CA MET A 100 -9.48 -0.24 -8.57
C MET A 100 -10.29 -1.02 -7.53
N PHE A 101 -11.19 -1.91 -7.95
CA PHE A 101 -11.85 -2.86 -7.05
C PHE A 101 -10.88 -3.95 -6.52
N GLY A 102 -9.83 -4.29 -7.27
CA GLY A 102 -8.76 -5.16 -6.78
C GLY A 102 -7.99 -4.54 -5.60
N ILE A 103 -7.69 -3.23 -5.70
CA ILE A 103 -7.09 -2.45 -4.61
C ILE A 103 -8.04 -2.38 -3.41
N ALA A 104 -9.33 -2.12 -3.65
CA ALA A 104 -10.34 -2.12 -2.60
C ALA A 104 -10.39 -3.48 -1.87
N ALA A 105 -10.35 -4.60 -2.60
CA ALA A 105 -10.35 -5.95 -2.03
C ALA A 105 -9.10 -6.21 -1.18
N GLN A 106 -7.92 -5.76 -1.62
CA GLN A 106 -6.68 -5.86 -0.84
C GLN A 106 -6.79 -5.12 0.49
N HIS A 107 -7.25 -3.87 0.45
CA HIS A 107 -7.41 -3.05 1.66
C HIS A 107 -8.56 -3.54 2.56
N ALA A 108 -9.62 -4.11 2.00
CA ALA A 108 -10.66 -4.77 2.76
C ALA A 108 -10.10 -5.98 3.52
N ALA A 109 -9.27 -6.81 2.87
CA ALA A 109 -8.61 -7.95 3.51
C ALA A 109 -7.66 -7.52 4.64
N TYR A 110 -6.86 -6.47 4.43
CA TYR A 110 -6.02 -5.91 5.48
C TYR A 110 -6.85 -5.36 6.65
N SER A 111 -7.91 -4.61 6.35
CA SER A 111 -8.80 -4.04 7.36
C SER A 111 -9.48 -5.13 8.19
N ALA A 112 -9.97 -6.20 7.55
CA ALA A 112 -10.57 -7.34 8.22
C ALA A 112 -9.57 -8.02 9.17
N LYS A 113 -8.36 -8.34 8.67
CA LYS A 113 -7.33 -8.98 9.50
C LYS A 113 -6.85 -8.08 10.64
N LEU A 114 -6.70 -6.78 10.42
CA LEU A 114 -6.40 -5.80 11.48
C LEU A 114 -7.48 -5.82 12.56
N TYR A 115 -8.75 -5.82 12.15
CA TYR A 115 -9.88 -5.85 13.07
C TYR A 115 -9.93 -7.15 13.89
N ASP A 116 -9.68 -8.30 13.25
CA ASP A 116 -9.57 -9.62 13.90
C ASP A 116 -8.43 -9.66 14.91
N ARG A 117 -7.34 -8.93 14.66
CA ARG A 117 -6.21 -8.76 15.59
C ARG A 117 -6.46 -7.72 16.68
N GLY A 118 -7.69 -7.21 16.79
CA GLY A 118 -8.11 -6.33 17.88
C GLY A 118 -8.01 -4.84 17.57
N ALA A 119 -7.65 -4.46 16.33
CA ALA A 119 -7.64 -3.05 15.94
C ALA A 119 -9.04 -2.44 16.05
N ARG A 120 -9.14 -1.24 16.61
CA ARG A 120 -10.40 -0.50 16.72
C ARG A 120 -10.29 0.89 16.10
N PRO A 121 -11.31 1.32 15.36
CA PRO A 121 -11.35 2.66 14.79
C PRO A 121 -11.45 3.71 15.92
N SER A 122 -10.75 4.83 15.74
CA SER A 122 -10.83 5.98 16.64
C SER A 122 -11.21 7.21 15.84
N SER A 123 -12.19 7.97 16.32
CA SER A 123 -12.66 9.20 15.67
C SER A 123 -11.53 10.22 15.47
N ALA A 124 -10.65 10.37 16.45
CA ALA A 124 -9.48 11.26 16.36
C ALA A 124 -8.51 10.86 15.24
N ARG A 125 -8.30 9.56 15.01
CA ARG A 125 -7.41 9.04 13.95
C ARG A 125 -8.09 8.98 12.58
N ALA A 126 -9.41 8.80 12.56
CA ALA A 126 -10.20 8.73 11.34
C ALA A 126 -10.39 10.10 10.69
N GLY A 127 -10.45 11.19 11.47
CA GLY A 127 -10.79 12.53 10.97
C GLY A 127 -9.93 13.00 9.79
N LEU A 128 -8.60 12.94 9.91
CA LEU A 128 -7.70 13.36 8.83
C LEU A 128 -7.83 12.48 7.57
N ARG A 129 -8.02 11.18 7.76
CA ARG A 129 -8.15 10.21 6.66
C ARG A 129 -9.51 10.34 5.97
N ALA A 130 -10.56 10.60 6.72
CA ALA A 130 -11.88 10.93 6.17
C ALA A 130 -11.84 12.24 5.36
N ALA A 131 -11.14 13.26 5.85
CA ALA A 131 -10.93 14.50 5.08
C ALA A 131 -10.16 14.24 3.78
N ALA A 132 -9.08 13.43 3.83
CA ALA A 132 -8.34 13.03 2.64
C ALA A 132 -9.20 12.23 1.65
N TRP A 133 -10.05 11.33 2.15
CA TRP A 133 -10.99 10.57 1.34
C TRP A 133 -12.01 11.47 0.64
N VAL A 134 -12.66 12.36 1.38
CA VAL A 134 -13.63 13.33 0.83
C VAL A 134 -12.94 14.22 -0.21
N ALA A 135 -11.73 14.70 0.06
CA ALA A 135 -10.95 15.47 -0.90
C ALA A 135 -10.65 14.67 -2.18
N GLY A 136 -10.30 13.38 -2.06
CA GLY A 136 -10.08 12.49 -3.20
C GLY A 136 -11.34 12.28 -4.04
N VAL A 137 -12.49 12.03 -3.40
CA VAL A 137 -13.79 11.91 -4.10
C VAL A 137 -14.17 13.22 -4.78
N GLY A 138 -13.99 14.36 -4.10
CA GLY A 138 -14.23 15.68 -4.67
C GLY A 138 -13.32 15.98 -5.87
N LEU A 139 -12.05 15.59 -5.78
CA LEU A 139 -11.10 15.71 -6.88
C LEU A 139 -11.53 14.87 -8.09
N ALA A 140 -11.94 13.61 -7.86
CA ALA A 140 -12.48 12.76 -8.92
C ALA A 140 -13.73 13.38 -9.55
N ALA A 141 -14.66 13.91 -8.74
CA ALA A 141 -15.86 14.58 -9.24
C ALA A 141 -15.55 15.82 -10.08
N TRP A 142 -14.52 16.59 -9.70
CA TRP A 142 -14.11 17.80 -10.42
C TRP A 142 -13.35 17.52 -11.72
N LYS A 143 -12.48 16.49 -11.73
CA LYS A 143 -11.54 16.27 -12.84
C LYS A 143 -11.90 15.09 -13.75
N LYS A 144 -12.43 14.00 -13.19
CA LYS A 144 -12.66 12.74 -13.93
C LYS A 144 -13.78 11.94 -13.28
N SER A 145 -15.03 12.22 -13.67
CA SER A 145 -16.23 11.65 -13.05
C SER A 145 -16.29 10.12 -13.07
N SER A 146 -15.64 9.48 -14.04
CA SER A 146 -15.50 8.02 -14.11
C SER A 146 -14.73 7.42 -12.91
N LEU A 147 -13.98 8.25 -12.17
CA LEU A 147 -13.24 7.84 -10.98
C LEU A 147 -14.00 8.02 -9.67
N ILE A 148 -15.18 8.65 -9.66
CA ILE A 148 -15.94 8.91 -8.42
C ILE A 148 -16.22 7.60 -7.68
N ALA A 149 -16.82 6.62 -8.37
CA ALA A 149 -17.18 5.35 -7.75
C ALA A 149 -15.96 4.59 -7.20
N PRO A 150 -14.86 4.39 -7.97
CA PRO A 150 -13.68 3.77 -7.42
C PRO A 150 -13.00 4.60 -6.31
N ALA A 151 -12.91 5.92 -6.42
CA ALA A 151 -12.34 6.77 -5.37
C ALA A 151 -13.16 6.69 -4.07
N ALA A 152 -14.48 6.64 -4.18
CA ALA A 152 -15.36 6.44 -3.04
C ALA A 152 -15.14 5.06 -2.39
N PHE A 153 -15.18 3.98 -3.18
CA PHE A 153 -15.07 2.62 -2.67
C PHE A 153 -13.66 2.25 -2.21
N ALA A 154 -12.66 2.35 -3.08
CA ALA A 154 -11.28 2.00 -2.76
C ALA A 154 -10.72 2.96 -1.69
N GLY A 155 -10.97 4.26 -1.83
CA GLY A 155 -10.52 5.26 -0.86
C GLY A 155 -11.04 5.01 0.55
N LEU A 156 -12.28 4.53 0.70
CA LEU A 156 -12.84 4.14 1.99
C LEU A 156 -12.02 3.03 2.64
N PHE A 157 -11.74 1.94 1.91
CA PHE A 157 -10.97 0.81 2.45
C PHE A 157 -9.50 1.16 2.71
N VAL A 158 -8.90 2.01 1.86
CA VAL A 158 -7.53 2.51 2.06
C VAL A 158 -7.47 3.34 3.36
N CYS A 159 -8.43 4.24 3.56
CA CYS A 159 -8.51 5.04 4.79
C CYS A 159 -8.82 4.19 6.02
N ALA A 160 -9.68 3.17 5.89
CA ALA A 160 -9.96 2.21 6.96
C ALA A 160 -8.70 1.43 7.36
N THR A 161 -7.95 0.90 6.37
CA THR A 161 -6.68 0.20 6.61
C THR A 161 -5.71 1.12 7.34
N SER A 162 -5.52 2.34 6.84
CA SER A 162 -4.61 3.32 7.43
C SER A 162 -5.02 3.70 8.86
N THR A 163 -6.32 3.82 9.15
CA THR A 163 -6.84 4.13 10.49
C THR A 163 -6.64 2.98 11.47
N LEU A 164 -6.97 1.75 11.04
CA LEU A 164 -6.86 0.55 11.86
C LEU A 164 -5.41 0.16 12.13
N ALA A 165 -4.53 0.29 11.13
CA ALA A 165 -3.12 -0.02 11.28
C ALA A 165 -2.39 0.94 12.23
N ASP A 166 -2.90 2.17 12.37
CA ASP A 166 -2.40 3.19 13.29
C ASP A 166 -2.94 3.02 14.72
N ASP A 167 -3.56 1.88 15.05
CA ASP A 167 -4.01 1.57 16.40
C ASP A 167 -2.87 1.10 17.31
N ARG A 168 -2.72 1.78 18.45
CA ARG A 168 -1.71 1.43 19.45
C ARG A 168 -2.03 0.14 20.18
N GLY A 169 -3.30 -0.24 20.26
CA GLY A 169 -3.71 -1.48 20.93
C GLY A 169 -3.10 -2.74 20.33
N ILE A 170 -2.77 -2.70 19.03
CA ILE A 170 -2.16 -3.82 18.29
C ILE A 170 -0.66 -3.65 18.07
N GLN A 171 -0.09 -2.49 18.41
CA GLN A 171 1.34 -2.15 18.30
C GLN A 171 2.04 -2.44 19.65
N ASP A 172 1.91 -3.68 20.12
CA ASP A 172 2.28 -4.18 21.46
C ASP A 172 3.80 -4.21 21.77
N GLY A 173 4.56 -3.23 21.29
CA GLY A 173 5.97 -3.03 21.61
C GLY A 173 6.93 -3.85 20.75
N ARG A 174 6.44 -4.87 20.02
CA ARG A 174 7.27 -5.65 19.10
C ARG A 174 7.59 -4.86 17.83
N THR A 175 8.86 -4.85 17.44
CA THR A 175 9.39 -3.98 16.37
C THR A 175 8.62 -4.14 15.06
N VAL A 176 8.20 -5.35 14.73
CA VAL A 176 7.45 -5.65 13.49
C VAL A 176 6.05 -5.02 13.50
N ARG A 177 5.33 -5.12 14.63
CA ARG A 177 3.96 -4.57 14.77
C ARG A 177 3.94 -3.05 14.80
N LYS A 178 5.01 -2.39 15.24
CA LYS A 178 5.19 -0.93 15.11
C LYS A 178 5.21 -0.45 13.65
N GLY A 179 5.51 -1.34 12.71
CA GLY A 179 5.48 -1.07 11.27
C GLY A 179 4.06 -0.87 10.70
N LEU A 180 3.01 -1.38 11.37
CA LEU A 180 1.64 -1.34 10.85
C LEU A 180 1.17 0.09 10.52
N GLY A 181 1.33 1.03 11.46
CA GLY A 181 0.90 2.42 11.26
C GLY A 181 1.62 3.10 10.10
N HIS A 182 2.93 2.87 9.96
CA HIS A 182 3.73 3.38 8.84
C HIS A 182 3.29 2.74 7.52
N GLY A 183 3.08 1.43 7.50
CA GLY A 183 2.64 0.72 6.30
C GLY A 183 1.28 1.21 5.81
N GLY A 184 0.31 1.36 6.71
CA GLY A 184 -1.01 1.89 6.39
C GLY A 184 -0.97 3.33 5.85
N ASN A 185 -0.07 4.18 6.36
CA ASN A 185 0.10 5.55 5.90
C ASN A 185 0.81 5.63 4.54
N LEU A 186 1.83 4.80 4.31
CA LEU A 186 2.51 4.70 3.02
C LEU A 186 1.56 4.24 1.91
N LEU A 187 0.72 3.25 2.20
CA LEU A 187 -0.30 2.80 1.24
C LEU A 187 -1.32 3.89 0.94
N LEU A 188 -1.82 4.60 1.96
CA LEU A 188 -2.71 5.75 1.76
C LEU A 188 -2.07 6.83 0.88
N ALA A 189 -0.81 7.17 1.13
CA ALA A 189 -0.07 8.15 0.34
C ALA A 189 0.11 7.68 -1.11
N ALA A 190 0.49 6.42 -1.32
CA ALA A 190 0.68 5.85 -2.65
C ALA A 190 -0.61 5.88 -3.49
N GLU A 191 -1.75 5.51 -2.88
CA GLU A 191 -3.06 5.57 -3.55
C GLU A 191 -3.52 7.01 -3.81
N GLY A 192 -3.22 7.95 -2.90
CA GLY A 192 -3.44 9.37 -3.12
C GLY A 192 -2.65 9.91 -4.32
N VAL A 193 -1.37 9.54 -4.43
CA VAL A 193 -0.54 9.89 -5.60
C VAL A 193 -1.09 9.25 -6.87
N ALA A 194 -1.50 7.98 -6.85
CA ALA A 194 -2.10 7.33 -8.00
C ALA A 194 -3.36 8.07 -8.50
N LEU A 195 -4.22 8.52 -7.58
CA LEU A 195 -5.39 9.34 -7.93
C LEU A 195 -4.99 10.71 -8.53
N LEU A 196 -3.95 11.37 -7.98
CA LEU A 196 -3.45 12.63 -8.53
C LEU A 196 -2.89 12.47 -9.94
N ARG A 197 -2.18 11.37 -10.21
CA ARG A 197 -1.61 11.02 -11.53
C ARG A 197 -2.69 10.75 -12.57
N GLU A 198 -3.84 10.23 -12.14
CA GLU A 198 -5.01 9.97 -12.97
C GLU A 198 -5.88 11.21 -13.24
N THR A 199 -5.68 12.31 -12.52
CA THR A 199 -6.60 13.47 -12.54
C THR A 199 -5.95 14.81 -12.86
N LEU A 200 -4.86 15.16 -12.17
CA LEU A 200 -4.23 16.49 -12.26
C LEU A 200 -2.87 16.45 -12.93
N ILE A 201 -2.10 15.41 -12.67
CA ILE A 201 -0.71 15.31 -13.09
C ILE A 201 -0.66 14.30 -14.24
N THR A 202 -1.25 14.65 -15.38
CA THR A 202 -1.28 13.78 -16.56
C THR A 202 -0.03 13.97 -17.43
N GLY A 203 0.34 12.94 -18.20
CA GLY A 203 1.50 12.95 -19.09
C GLY A 203 2.76 12.32 -18.49
N ASP A 204 3.86 12.43 -19.25
CA ASP A 204 5.08 11.63 -19.05
C ASP A 204 6.35 12.50 -19.06
N SER A 205 6.73 13.02 -17.89
CA SER A 205 7.96 13.78 -17.65
C SER A 205 8.84 13.06 -16.61
N LEU A 206 10.09 13.49 -16.43
CA LEU A 206 10.94 12.93 -15.37
C LEU A 206 10.31 13.09 -13.97
N GLY A 207 9.70 14.24 -13.68
CA GLY A 207 9.02 14.48 -12.40
C GLY A 207 7.81 13.57 -12.20
N HIS A 208 7.06 13.33 -13.27
CA HIS A 208 5.93 12.40 -13.30
C HIS A 208 6.38 10.96 -13.01
N ARG A 209 7.45 10.50 -13.69
CA ARG A 209 8.04 9.19 -13.48
C ARG A 209 8.64 9.02 -12.08
N ALA A 210 9.24 10.09 -11.54
CA ALA A 210 9.75 10.10 -10.16
C ALA A 210 8.62 9.98 -9.13
N LEU A 211 7.49 10.65 -9.35
CA LEU A 211 6.29 10.48 -8.52
C LEU A 211 5.75 9.05 -8.61
N ASP A 212 5.65 8.47 -9.82
CA ASP A 212 5.18 7.10 -10.03
C ASP A 212 6.11 6.05 -9.38
N ALA A 213 7.42 6.29 -9.43
CA ALA A 213 8.44 5.47 -8.77
C ALA A 213 8.36 5.60 -7.24
N GLY A 214 8.23 6.82 -6.71
CA GLY A 214 8.08 7.07 -5.28
C GLY A 214 6.80 6.43 -4.70
N ALA A 215 5.68 6.58 -5.40
CA ALA A 215 4.42 5.92 -5.03
C ALA A 215 4.57 4.39 -5.05
N ARG A 216 5.29 3.83 -6.04
CA ARG A 216 5.57 2.39 -6.09
C ARG A 216 6.41 1.93 -4.91
N ALA A 217 7.48 2.64 -4.59
CA ALA A 217 8.34 2.31 -3.45
C ALA A 217 7.55 2.34 -2.14
N ALA A 218 6.74 3.39 -1.92
CA ALA A 218 5.85 3.50 -0.76
C ALA A 218 4.85 2.34 -0.71
N GLN A 219 4.28 1.94 -1.85
CA GLN A 219 3.36 0.81 -1.94
C GLN A 219 4.03 -0.53 -1.60
N VAL A 220 5.24 -0.78 -2.10
CA VAL A 220 6.01 -2.00 -1.84
C VAL A 220 6.34 -2.09 -0.35
N ILE A 221 6.95 -1.03 0.20
CA ILE A 221 7.32 -0.99 1.62
C ILE A 221 6.07 -1.09 2.50
N GLY A 222 4.99 -0.40 2.14
CA GLY A 222 3.75 -0.40 2.91
C GLY A 222 3.08 -1.76 2.97
N ASN A 223 3.03 -2.49 1.85
CA ASN A 223 2.50 -3.86 1.82
C ASN A 223 3.36 -4.83 2.65
N MET A 224 4.69 -4.73 2.56
CA MET A 224 5.59 -5.53 3.39
C MET A 224 5.34 -5.29 4.88
N LEU A 225 5.32 -4.03 5.32
CA LEU A 225 5.10 -3.68 6.73
C LEU A 225 3.73 -4.14 7.26
N ILE A 226 2.68 -4.02 6.45
CA ILE A 226 1.34 -4.50 6.82
C ILE A 226 1.32 -6.01 6.94
N VAL A 227 1.82 -6.74 5.93
CA VAL A 227 1.84 -8.21 5.95
C VAL A 227 2.68 -8.72 7.11
N ASP A 228 3.84 -8.12 7.36
CA ASP A 228 4.70 -8.51 8.48
C ASP A 228 4.03 -8.31 9.83
N GLY A 229 3.48 -7.12 10.08
CA GLY A 229 2.79 -6.84 11.34
C GLY A 229 1.53 -7.69 11.54
N LEU A 230 0.93 -8.19 10.45
CA LEU A 230 -0.24 -9.05 10.48
C LEU A 230 0.09 -10.55 10.56
N THR A 231 1.26 -11.00 10.13
CA THR A 231 1.55 -12.44 10.03
C THR A 231 2.58 -12.92 11.03
N ARG A 232 3.46 -12.03 11.50
CA ARG A 232 4.53 -12.38 12.43
C ARG A 232 4.13 -12.02 13.86
N ASP A 233 4.48 -12.92 14.78
CA ASP A 233 4.45 -12.65 16.20
C ASP A 233 5.77 -12.07 16.67
#